data_AF-A0A7I9YHH7-F1
#
_entry.id   AF-A0A7I9YHH7-F1
#
_cell.length_a   1.000
_cell.length_b   1.000
_cell.length_c   1.000
_cell.angle_alpha   90.00
_cell.angle_beta   90.00
_cell.angle_gamma   90.00
#
_symmetry.space_group_name_H-M   'P 1'
#
loop_
_entity.id
_entity.type
_entity.pdbx_description
1 polymer ?
#
loop_
_entity_poly.entity_id
_entity_poly.type
_entity_poly.pdbx_seq_one_letter_code
_entity_poly.pdbx_strand_id
1 'polypeptide(L)'
;MPTPQSHGAQVQKGPTVRSILAAARVTEVDRVRVDGRDPAQTLTAAELTDQVILNVTKRNTLKLTGTQLDRDRWVRDVTALVVNP
;
A
#
# COMPACT_ATOMS: atom_id res chain seq x y z
N MET A 1 19.92 -4.01 4.53
CA MET A 1 19.47 -5.19 3.77
C MET A 1 18.59 -4.69 2.63
N PRO A 2 19.00 -4.79 1.35
CA PRO A 2 18.18 -4.32 0.25
C PRO A 2 17.07 -5.33 -0.10
N THR A 3 15.89 -4.81 -0.38
CA THR A 3 14.64 -5.56 -0.61
C THR A 3 14.61 -6.26 -1.98
N PRO A 4 14.01 -7.46 -2.14
CA PRO A 4 13.98 -8.17 -3.42
C PRO A 4 13.18 -7.47 -4.54
N GLN A 5 13.83 -7.25 -5.69
CA GLN A 5 13.33 -6.46 -6.85
C GLN A 5 12.35 -7.19 -7.80
N SER A 6 11.20 -6.60 -8.09
CA SER A 6 10.35 -6.96 -9.24
C SER A 6 10.78 -6.15 -10.49
N HIS A 7 10.86 -6.81 -11.66
CA HIS A 7 11.41 -6.35 -12.96
C HIS A 7 10.75 -5.12 -13.64
N GLY A 8 10.40 -4.03 -12.92
CA GLY A 8 9.73 -2.89 -13.57
C GLY A 8 9.93 -1.49 -12.98
N ALA A 9 10.47 -1.36 -11.76
CA ALA A 9 10.78 -0.05 -11.18
C ALA A 9 11.90 -0.18 -10.14
N GLN A 10 13.05 0.48 -10.38
CA GLN A 10 14.19 0.48 -9.46
C GLN A 10 13.93 1.27 -8.17
N VAL A 11 12.98 2.22 -8.18
CA VAL A 11 12.60 2.99 -7.01
C VAL A 11 11.09 3.16 -7.03
N GLN A 12 10.41 2.57 -6.06
CA GLN A 12 8.98 2.80 -5.85
C GLN A 12 8.83 4.05 -5.00
N LYS A 13 7.98 4.99 -5.42
CA LYS A 13 7.76 6.27 -4.74
C LYS A 13 6.27 6.55 -4.64
N GLY A 14 5.87 7.06 -3.49
CA GLY A 14 4.49 7.45 -3.22
C GLY A 14 4.27 7.72 -1.74
N PRO A 15 3.09 8.24 -1.38
CA PRO A 15 2.71 8.43 0.01
C PRO A 15 2.62 7.07 0.72
N THR A 16 2.93 7.08 2.02
CA THR A 16 2.68 5.92 2.89
C THR A 16 1.18 5.77 3.07
N VAL A 17 0.68 4.55 3.25
CA VAL A 17 -0.75 4.33 3.54
C VAL A 17 -1.15 5.13 4.79
N ARG A 18 -0.29 5.14 5.82
CA ARG A 18 -0.47 5.95 7.04
C ARG A 18 -0.65 7.44 6.74
N SER A 19 0.16 8.03 5.87
CA SER A 19 0.06 9.45 5.52
C SER A 19 -1.24 9.81 4.80
N ILE A 20 -1.77 8.89 3.98
CA ILE A 20 -3.06 9.06 3.29
C ILE A 20 -4.20 9.06 4.30
N LEU A 21 -4.20 8.11 5.24
CA LEU A 21 -5.22 8.03 6.29
C LEU A 21 -5.21 9.29 7.17
N ALA A 22 -4.01 9.77 7.54
CA ALA A 22 -3.86 11.01 8.28
C ALA A 22 -4.40 12.22 7.49
N ALA A 23 -4.10 12.32 6.20
CA ALA A 23 -4.65 13.38 5.34
C ALA A 23 -6.17 13.29 5.18
N ALA A 24 -6.73 12.08 5.18
CA ALA A 24 -8.17 11.81 5.22
C ALA A 24 -8.80 12.02 6.60
N ARG A 25 -8.03 12.49 7.60
CA ARG A 25 -8.46 12.75 8.99
C ARG A 25 -9.02 11.52 9.70
N VAL A 26 -8.51 10.33 9.35
CA VAL A 26 -8.82 9.10 10.06
C VAL A 26 -8.06 9.09 11.39
N THR A 27 -8.78 8.98 12.51
CA THR A 27 -8.21 9.10 13.86
C THR A 27 -7.89 7.75 14.50
N GLU A 28 -8.61 6.69 14.15
CA GLU A 28 -8.44 5.35 14.71
C GLU A 28 -8.43 4.30 13.59
N VAL A 29 -7.39 3.47 13.59
CA VAL A 29 -7.18 2.46 12.56
C VAL A 29 -6.74 1.17 13.21
N ASP A 30 -7.61 0.17 13.18
CA ASP A 30 -7.28 -1.20 13.57
C ASP A 30 -6.84 -2.01 12.36
N ARG A 31 -7.60 -1.88 11.27
CA ARG A 31 -7.41 -2.59 10.02
C ARG A 31 -7.72 -1.69 8.82
N VAL A 32 -6.99 -1.92 7.73
CA VAL A 32 -7.25 -1.26 6.45
C VAL A 32 -7.28 -2.32 5.37
N ARG A 33 -8.43 -2.47 4.72
CA ARG A 33 -8.53 -3.26 3.50
C ARG A 33 -8.18 -2.41 2.30
N VAL A 34 -7.34 -2.94 1.43
CA VAL A 34 -6.91 -2.32 0.18
C VAL A 34 -7.53 -3.10 -0.97
N ASP A 35 -8.44 -2.46 -1.69
CA ASP A 35 -9.11 -3.05 -2.85
C ASP A 35 -8.48 -2.55 -4.15
N GLY A 36 -8.42 -3.44 -5.14
CA GLY A 36 -7.85 -3.18 -6.45
C GLY A 36 -8.03 -4.38 -7.38
N ARG A 37 -7.13 -4.51 -8.36
CA ARG A 37 -7.18 -5.57 -9.38
C ARG A 37 -6.75 -6.94 -8.85
N ASP A 38 -5.71 -6.98 -8.03
CA ASP A 38 -5.24 -8.22 -7.39
C ASP A 38 -6.12 -8.52 -6.15
N PRO A 39 -6.06 -9.74 -5.57
CA PRO A 39 -6.82 -10.07 -4.36
C PRO A 39 -6.59 -9.02 -3.25
N ALA A 40 -7.70 -8.50 -2.72
CA ALA A 40 -7.66 -7.46 -1.71
C ALA A 40 -6.86 -7.88 -0.48
N GLN A 41 -6.13 -6.93 0.09
CA GLN A 41 -5.26 -7.18 1.22
C GLN A 41 -5.76 -6.40 2.43
N THR A 42 -5.82 -7.06 3.58
CA THR A 42 -6.08 -6.39 4.85
C THR A 42 -4.77 -6.21 5.58
N LEU A 43 -4.44 -4.95 5.88
CA LEU A 43 -3.31 -4.55 6.69
C LEU A 43 -3.78 -4.27 8.11
N THR A 44 -3.04 -4.76 9.09
CA THR A 44 -3.20 -4.38 10.49
C THR A 44 -2.55 -3.03 10.77
N ALA A 45 -2.93 -2.37 11.86
CA ALA A 45 -2.28 -1.15 12.33
C ALA A 45 -0.75 -1.26 12.41
N ALA A 46 -0.23 -2.41 12.85
CA ALA A 46 1.20 -2.68 12.96
C ALA A 46 1.92 -2.73 11.61
N GLU A 47 1.21 -3.09 10.53
CA GLU A 47 1.74 -3.14 9.17
C GLU A 47 1.69 -1.77 8.47
N LEU A 48 1.00 -0.77 9.02
CA LEU A 48 0.92 0.59 8.46
C LEU A 48 2.19 1.40 8.76
N THR A 49 3.33 0.87 8.35
CA THR A 49 4.65 1.47 8.54
C THR A 49 4.99 2.45 7.43
N ASP A 50 6.07 3.21 7.59
CA ASP A 50 6.58 4.10 6.55
C ASP A 50 7.15 3.35 5.33
N GLN A 51 7.20 2.01 5.40
CA GLN A 51 7.65 1.14 4.31
C GLN A 51 6.49 0.63 3.45
N VAL A 52 5.23 0.83 3.86
CA VAL A 52 4.04 0.46 3.10
C VAL A 52 3.47 1.68 2.41
N ILE A 53 3.57 1.70 1.08
CA ILE A 53 3.26 2.86 0.25
C ILE A 53 2.22 2.53 -0.81
N LEU A 54 1.51 3.57 -1.27
CA LEU A 54 0.83 3.55 -2.56
C LEU A 54 1.75 4.16 -3.61
N ASN A 55 2.46 3.29 -4.33
CA ASN A 55 3.33 3.72 -5.41
C ASN A 55 2.51 4.18 -6.62
N VAL A 56 2.80 5.38 -7.11
CA VAL A 56 2.26 5.86 -8.40
C VAL A 56 3.01 5.16 -9.53
N THR A 57 2.30 4.40 -10.36
CA THR A 57 2.89 3.65 -11.47
C THR A 57 3.07 4.55 -12.70
N LYS A 58 3.86 4.09 -13.68
CA LYS A 58 4.01 4.77 -14.99
C LYS A 58 2.70 4.87 -15.78
N ARG A 59 1.68 4.09 -15.41
CA ARG A 59 0.35 4.12 -16.03
C ARG A 59 -0.63 5.06 -15.30
N ASN A 60 -0.13 5.91 -14.40
CA ASN A 60 -0.94 6.77 -13.54
C ASN A 60 -1.97 6.00 -12.68
N THR A 61 -1.64 4.77 -12.30
CA THR A 61 -2.42 3.97 -11.35
C THR A 61 -1.68 3.87 -10.02
N LEU A 62 -2.40 3.47 -8.96
CA LEU A 62 -1.81 3.22 -7.66
C LEU A 62 -1.52 1.74 -7.46
N LYS A 63 -0.41 1.42 -6.81
CA LYS A 63 -0.04 0.06 -6.42
C LYS A 63 0.36 0.01 -4.95
N LEU A 64 -0.29 -0.84 -4.17
CA LEU A 64 0.16 -1.19 -2.82
C LEU A 64 1.44 -2.01 -2.91
N THR A 65 2.45 -1.56 -2.20
CA THR A 65 3.76 -2.22 -2.14
C THR A 65 4.51 -1.77 -0.90
N GLY A 66 5.51 -2.54 -0.52
CA GLY A 66 6.39 -2.16 0.57
C GLY A 66 7.50 -3.17 0.76
N THR A 67 8.54 -2.77 1.47
CA THR A 67 9.68 -3.66 1.74
C THR A 67 9.38 -4.74 2.77
N GLN A 68 8.29 -4.56 3.52
CA GLN A 68 7.72 -5.52 4.47
C GLN A 68 6.53 -6.33 3.89
N LEU A 69 6.15 -6.06 2.64
CA LEU A 69 5.08 -6.79 1.98
C LEU A 69 5.67 -7.75 0.94
N ASP A 70 5.37 -9.02 1.12
CA ASP A 70 5.60 -10.04 0.09
C ASP A 70 4.88 -9.67 -1.20
N ARG A 71 5.43 -10.12 -2.34
CA ARG A 71 4.94 -9.69 -3.66
C ARG A 71 3.54 -10.15 -3.99
N ASP A 72 3.13 -11.30 -3.45
CA ASP A 72 1.78 -11.84 -3.54
C ASP A 72 0.77 -10.98 -2.77
N ARG A 73 1.24 -10.17 -1.80
CA ARG A 73 0.44 -9.17 -1.09
C ARG A 73 0.43 -7.80 -1.75
N TRP A 74 0.99 -7.66 -2.95
CA TRP A 74 0.88 -6.40 -3.68
C TRP A 74 -0.47 -6.30 -4.39
N VAL A 75 -1.08 -5.13 -4.28
CA VAL A 75 -2.36 -4.83 -4.94
C VAL A 75 -2.12 -3.79 -6.02
N ARG A 76 -2.30 -4.16 -7.29
CA ARG A 76 -2.26 -3.23 -8.42
C ARG A 76 -3.60 -2.57 -8.64
N ASP A 77 -3.53 -1.40 -9.27
CA ASP A 77 -4.69 -0.61 -9.68
C ASP A 77 -5.64 -0.39 -8.48
N VAL A 78 -5.05 0.04 -7.35
CA VAL A 78 -5.78 0.31 -6.10
C VAL A 78 -6.85 1.36 -6.34
N THR A 79 -8.07 1.04 -5.93
CA THR A 79 -9.25 1.90 -6.10
C THR A 79 -9.82 2.37 -4.76
N ALA A 80 -9.64 1.61 -3.69
CA ALA A 80 -10.17 1.96 -2.38
C ALA A 80 -9.25 1.55 -1.22
N LEU A 81 -9.31 2.34 -0.16
CA LEU A 81 -8.86 2.01 1.18
C LEU A 81 -10.09 2.00 2.08
N VAL A 82 -10.45 0.84 2.62
CA VAL A 82 -11.56 0.68 3.56
C VAL A 82 -11.00 0.55 4.96
N VAL A 83 -11.30 1.53 5.81
CA VAL A 83 -10.82 1.58 7.20
C VAL A 83 -11.80 0.84 8.10
N ASN A 84 -11.26 0.04 9.02
CA ASN A 84 -12.00 -0.77 9.99
C ASN A 84 -13.17 -1.56 9.35
N PRO A 85 -12.88 -2.35 8.29
CA PRO A 85 -13.89 -3.17 7.59
C PRO A 85 -14.43 -4.31 8.45
#